data_AF-A0A921LQP8-F1
#
_entry.id   AF-A0A921LQP8-F1
#
_cell.length_a   1.000
_cell.length_b   1.000
_cell.length_c   1.000
_cell.angle_alpha   90.00
_cell.angle_beta   90.00
_cell.angle_gamma   90.00
#
_symmetry.space_group_name_H-M   'P 1'
#
loop_
_entity.id
_entity.type
_entity.pdbx_description
1 polymer ?
#
loop_
_entity_poly.entity_id
_entity_poly.type
_entity_poly.pdbx_seq_one_letter_code
_entity_poly.pdbx_strand_id
1 'polypeptide(L)' 'MACSQIIPQEDIDTVLVHFERPNAEGFDSARCKLPSYEWTSWEGTFSDDELRGFEEYLRSNERLIYRYAASGGSRAA' A
#
# COMPACT_ATOMS: atom_id res chain seq x y z
N MET A 1 4.04 -9.27 4.25
CA MET A 1 2.57 -9.29 4.26
C MET A 1 2.11 -7.93 3.80
N ALA A 2 1.06 -7.82 2.98
CA ALA A 2 0.51 -6.53 2.57
C ALA A 2 -0.88 -6.37 3.18
N CYS A 3 -1.13 -5.26 3.87
CA CYS A 3 -2.41 -4.95 4.49
C CYS A 3 -2.89 -3.58 3.99
N SER A 4 -4.13 -3.47 3.52
CA SER A 4 -4.68 -2.21 2.99
C SER A 4 -5.76 -1.66 3.93
N GLN A 5 -5.71 -0.37 4.23
CA GLN A 5 -6.68 0.33 5.08
C GLN A 5 -7.33 1.49 4.29
N ILE A 6 -8.65 1.66 4.41
CA ILE A 6 -9.36 2.83 3.87
C ILE A 6 -9.26 3.99 4.86
N ILE A 7 -8.91 5.18 4.37
CA ILE A 7 -9.00 6.42 5.11
C ILE A 7 -10.07 7.29 4.43
N PRO A 8 -11.21 7.60 5.10
CA PRO A 8 -12.19 8.50 4.53
C PRO A 8 -11.63 9.93 4.47
N GLN A 9 -11.47 10.46 3.25
CA GLN A 9 -11.26 11.88 2.97
C GLN A 9 -12.41 12.38 2.09
N GLU A 10 -12.80 13.64 2.27
CA GLU A 10 -14.11 14.23 1.96
C GLU A 10 -14.57 14.28 0.48
N ASP A 11 -13.98 13.55 -0.46
CA ASP A 11 -14.52 13.50 -1.84
C ASP A 11 -14.05 12.29 -2.68
N ILE A 12 -12.93 11.64 -2.31
CA ILE A 12 -12.33 10.54 -3.08
C ILE A 12 -11.97 9.39 -2.14
N ASP A 13 -12.50 8.19 -2.40
CA ASP A 13 -12.12 6.96 -1.71
C ASP A 13 -10.61 6.73 -1.88
N THR A 14 -9.84 7.14 -0.89
CA THR A 14 -8.39 7.03 -0.89
C THR A 14 -8.00 5.70 -0.26
N VAL A 15 -7.32 4.85 -1.04
CA VAL A 15 -6.84 3.55 -0.54
C VAL A 15 -5.39 3.69 -0.13
N LEU A 16 -5.10 3.36 1.13
CA LEU A 16 -3.72 3.28 1.63
C LEU A 16 -3.27 1.82 1.60
N VAL A 17 -2.27 1.52 0.77
CA VAL A 17 -1.68 0.19 0.66
C VAL A 17 -0.39 0.16 1.50
N HIS A 18 -0.33 -0.73 2.49
CA HIS A 18 0.87 -0.95 3.29
C HIS A 18 1.63 -2.17 2.78
N PHE A 19 2.90 -1.97 2.51
CA PHE A 19 3.86 -3.01 2.14
C PHE A 19 4.79 -3.23 3.32
N GLU A 20 4.78 -4.44 3.88
CA GLU A 20 5.66 -4.80 5.00
C GLU A 20 6.43 -6.09 4.69
N ARG A 21 7.76 -6.03 4.86
CA ARG A 21 8.67 -7.17 4.71
C ARG A 21 9.58 -7.27 5.95
N PRO A 22 9.72 -8.44 6.59
CA PRO A 22 10.74 -8.62 7.62
C PRO A 22 12.14 -8.46 7.02
N ASN A 23 13.03 -7.74 7.71
CA ASN A 23 14.43 -7.55 7.32
C ASN A 23 15.36 -7.99 8.46
N ALA A 24 16.67 -7.88 8.26
CA ALA A 24 17.66 -8.30 9.25
C ALA A 24 17.61 -7.49 10.57
N GLU A 25 17.07 -6.26 10.53
CA GLU A 25 17.04 -5.34 11.68
C GLU A 25 15.62 -5.15 12.27
N GLY A 26 14.61 -5.82 11.72
CA GLY A 26 13.20 -5.60 12.04
C GLY A 26 12.30 -5.76 10.82
N PHE A 27 11.75 -4.65 10.33
CA PHE A 27 10.80 -4.63 9.22
C PHE A 27 11.05 -3.44 8.29
N ASP A 28 10.96 -3.67 6.98
CA ASP A 28 10.79 -2.63 5.98
C ASP A 28 9.29 -2.40 5.76
N SER A 29 8.84 -1.15 5.85
CA SER A 29 7.45 -0.68 5.81
C SER A 29 7.28 0.54 4.88
N ALA A 30 6.60 0.34 3.76
CA ALA A 30 6.25 1.40 2.80
C ALA A 30 4.74 1.55 2.68
N ARG A 31 4.28 2.78 2.42
CA ARG A 31 2.86 3.07 2.24
C ARG A 31 2.65 3.85 0.95
N CYS A 32 1.64 3.47 0.18
CA CYS A 32 1.25 4.16 -1.04
C CYS A 32 -0.22 4.55 -0.99
N LYS A 33 -0.53 5.81 -1.32
CA LYS A 33 -1.91 6.32 -1.44
C LYS A 33 -2.37 6.22 -2.89
N LEU A 34 -3.51 5.59 -3.12
CA LEU A 34 -4.21 5.57 -4.41
C LEU A 34 -5.41 6.52 -4.39
N PRO A 35 -5.72 7.22 -5.50
CA PRO A 35 -5.13 7.06 -6.84
C PRO A 35 -3.90 7.95 -7.09
N SER A 36 -3.48 8.75 -6.10
CA SER A 36 -2.39 9.73 -6.27
C SER A 36 -1.01 9.11 -6.47
N TYR A 37 -0.86 7.79 -6.24
CA TYR A 37 0.42 7.07 -6.19
C TYR A 37 1.46 7.76 -5.31
N GLU A 38 1.00 8.38 -4.22
CA GLU A 38 1.87 9.11 -3.31
C GLU A 38 2.51 8.12 -2.33
N TRP A 39 3.82 7.97 -2.41
CA TRP A 39 4.61 7.14 -1.52
C TRP A 39 4.96 7.90 -0.25
N THR A 40 4.63 7.33 0.90
CA THR A 40 5.07 7.80 2.21
C THR A 40 5.97 6.73 2.83
N SER A 41 7.27 7.02 2.88
CA SER A 41 8.24 6.17 3.58
C SER A 41 8.01 6.32 5.08
N TRP A 42 7.73 5.22 5.76
CA TRP A 42 7.55 5.21 7.21
C TRP A 42 8.81 4.66 7.89
N GLU A 43 9.24 3.43 7.56
CA GLU A 43 10.45 2.78 8.10
C GLU A 43 10.99 1.79 7.05
N GLY A 44 12.30 1.70 6.81
CA GLY A 44 12.90 0.69 5.91
C GLY A 44 13.76 1.23 4.77
N THR A 45 14.52 0.34 4.12
CA THR A 45 15.49 0.64 3.05
C THR A 45 15.02 0.07 1.70
N PHE A 46 13.79 0.35 1.30
CA PHE A 46 13.33 0.00 -0.05
C PHE A 46 14.10 0.81 -1.08
N SER A 47 14.66 0.13 -2.07
CA SER A 47 15.34 0.78 -3.19
C SER A 47 14.32 1.37 -4.17
N ASP A 48 14.70 2.39 -4.96
CA ASP A 48 13.85 2.93 -6.04
C ASP A 48 13.35 1.86 -7.01
N ASP A 49 14.16 0.81 -7.27
CA ASP A 49 13.76 -0.29 -8.15
C ASP A 49 12.62 -1.14 -7.55
N GLU A 50 12.66 -1.37 -6.24
CA GLU A 50 11.59 -2.08 -5.52
C GLU A 50 10.31 -1.24 -5.49
N LEU A 51 10.43 0.07 -5.22
CA LEU A 51 9.30 1.01 -5.25
C LEU A 51 8.64 1.04 -6.63
N ARG A 52 9.44 1.03 -7.71
CA ARG A 52 8.94 0.94 -9.08
C ARG A 52 8.17 -0.35 -9.33
N GLY A 53 8.70 -1.49 -8.89
CA GLY A 53 8.00 -2.78 -8.98
C GLY A 53 6.68 -2.78 -8.21
N PHE A 54 6.64 -2.15 -7.03
CA PHE A 54 5.39 -2.00 -6.29
C PHE A 54 4.40 -1.08 -7.01
N GLU A 55 4.85 0.02 -7.60
CA GLU A 55 3.98 0.90 -8.38
C GLU A 55 3.37 0.19 -9.60
N GLU A 56 4.18 -0.58 -10.34
CA GLU A 56 3.67 -1.39 -11.46
C GLU A 56 2.63 -2.42 -10.98
N TYR A 57 2.87 -3.06 -9.84
CA TYR A 57 1.91 -3.96 -9.22
C TYR A 57 0.60 -3.24 -8.86
N LEU A 58 0.69 -2.05 -8.25
CA LEU A 58 -0.47 -1.24 -7.88
C LEU A 58 -1.27 -0.80 -9.11
N ARG A 59 -0.61 -0.39 -10.19
CA ARG A 59 -1.25 0.00 -11.45
C ARG A 59 -1.94 -1.18 -12.12
N SER A 60 -1.29 -2.34 -12.17
CA SER A 60 -1.84 -3.55 -12.78
C SER A 60 -3.06 -4.08 -12.00
N ASN A 61 -3.07 -3.90 -10.68
CA ASN A 61 -4.10 -4.42 -9.79
C ASN A 61 -5.04 -3.35 -9.22
N GLU A 62 -5.02 -2.12 -9.74
CA GLU A 62 -5.76 -0.97 -9.20
C GLU A 62 -7.23 -1.31 -8.92
N ARG A 63 -7.93 -1.86 -9.92
CA ARG A 63 -9.34 -2.27 -9.82
C ARG A 63 -9.59 -3.31 -8.72
N LEU A 64 -8.66 -4.25 -8.53
CA LEU A 64 -8.75 -5.26 -7.48
C LEU A 64 -8.50 -4.63 -6.11
N ILE A 65 -7.49 -3.77 -5.99
CA ILE A 65 -7.14 -3.08 -4.75
C ILE A 65 -8.30 -2.22 -4.26
N TYR A 66 -8.94 -1.46 -5.14
CA TYR A 66 -10.15 -0.70 -4.81
C TYR A 66 -11.29 -1.60 -4.35
N ARG A 67 -11.51 -2.74 -5.02
CA ARG A 67 -12.52 -3.72 -4.60
C ARG A 67 -12.20 -4.31 -3.21
N TYR A 68 -10.95 -4.65 -2.97
CA TYR A 68 -10.47 -5.21 -1.69
C TYR A 68 -10.63 -4.20 -0.56
N ALA A 69 -10.22 -2.94 -0.80
CA ALA A 69 -10.41 -1.84 0.13
C ALA A 69 -11.90 -1.67 0.43
N ALA A 70 -12.74 -1.50 -0.59
CA ALA A 70 -14.19 -1.33 -0.44
C ALA A 70 -14.88 -2.50 0.29
N SER A 71 -14.35 -3.73 0.18
CA SER A 71 -14.85 -4.90 0.91
C SER A 71 -14.43 -4.95 2.39
N GLY A 72 -13.69 -3.95 2.88
CA GLY A 72 -13.32 -3.80 4.30
C GLY A 72 -11.87 -4.14 4.63
N GLY A 73 -11.01 -4.36 3.62
CA GLY A 73 -9.67 -4.91 3.82
C GLY A 73 -9.72 -6.30 4.46
N SER A 74 -8.68 -7.11 4.31
CA SER A 74 -8.54 -8.29 5.17
C SER A 74 -8.46 -7.79 6.62
N ARG A 75 -9.56 -7.90 7.39
CA ARG A 75 -9.49 -7.98 8.85
C ARG A 75 -8.56 -9.16 9.13
N ALA A 76 -7.30 -8.87 9.43
CA ALA A 76 -6.46 -9.80 10.17
C ALA A 76 -7.20 -10.03 11.49
N ALA A 77 -7.93 -11.15 11.56
CA ALA A 77 -8.57 -11.65 12.75
C ALA A 77 -7.56 -12.43 13.59
#